data_AF-A0A0P9DXE0-F1
#
_entry.id   AF-A0A0P9DXE0-F1
#
_cell.length_a   1.000
_cell.length_b   1.000
_cell.length_c   1.000
_cell.angle_alpha   90.00
_cell.angle_beta   90.00
_cell.angle_gamma   90.00
#
_symmetry.space_group_name_H-M   'P 1'
#
loop_
_entity.id
_entity.type
_entity.pdbx_description
1 polymer ?
#
loop_
_entity_poly.entity_id
_entity_poly.type
_entity_poly.pdbx_seq_one_letter_code
_entity_poly.pdbx_strand_id
1 'polypeptide(L)'
;MPATMTPPPQQTQPPIPVPPRVITTKDLLYLKDALSWELSAFKKFHFFAQQATNPQVKQALDKVGQMHQRHYEKLLTHLQVDNNAAMANLPRPQQASQ
;
A
#
# COMPACT_ATOMS: atom_id res chain seq x y z
N MET A 1 -6.70 33.23 45.70
CA MET A 1 -7.58 32.11 45.30
C MET A 1 -6.96 31.43 44.08
N PRO A 2 -6.19 30.33 44.22
CA PRO A 2 -5.63 29.63 43.07
C PRO A 2 -6.71 28.71 42.46
N ALA A 3 -6.95 28.85 41.16
CA ALA A 3 -7.83 27.97 40.41
C ALA A 3 -7.11 26.64 40.12
N THR A 4 -7.58 25.55 40.72
CA THR A 4 -7.19 24.18 40.37
C THR A 4 -7.73 23.83 38.98
N MET A 5 -6.85 23.78 37.98
CA MET A 5 -7.15 23.22 36.66
C MET A 5 -7.00 21.70 36.74
N THR A 6 -8.12 20.97 36.79
CA THR A 6 -8.13 19.50 36.71
C THR A 6 -7.89 19.09 35.25
N PRO A 7 -6.86 18.30 34.92
CA PRO A 7 -6.64 17.83 33.55
C PRO A 7 -7.74 16.83 33.13
N PRO A 8 -8.15 16.83 31.84
CA PRO A 8 -9.17 15.90 31.35
C PRO A 8 -8.66 14.45 31.40
N PRO A 9 -9.57 13.46 31.61
CA PRO A 9 -9.20 12.06 31.64
C PRO A 9 -8.63 11.62 30.28
N GLN A 10 -7.40 11.10 30.29
CA GLN A 10 -6.79 10.49 29.12
C GLN A 10 -7.48 9.15 28.82
N GLN A 11 -8.26 9.10 27.73
CA GLN A 11 -8.83 7.86 27.22
C GLN A 11 -7.72 7.00 26.60
N THR A 12 -7.30 5.95 27.31
CA THR A 12 -6.42 4.90 26.79
C THR A 12 -7.20 4.02 25.82
N GLN A 13 -7.03 4.23 24.52
CA GLN A 13 -7.57 3.30 23.51
C GLN A 13 -6.81 1.96 23.59
N PRO A 14 -7.52 0.81 23.61
CA PRO A 14 -6.87 -0.49 23.58
C PRO A 14 -6.01 -0.62 22.31
N PRO A 15 -4.77 -1.17 22.41
CA PRO A 15 -3.90 -1.36 21.25
C PRO A 15 -4.57 -2.24 20.20
N ILE A 16 -4.56 -1.81 18.94
CA ILE A 16 -5.02 -2.64 17.82
C ILE A 16 -3.93 -3.70 17.56
N PRO A 17 -4.19 -5.00 17.77
CA PRO A 17 -3.16 -6.03 17.74
C PRO A 17 -2.69 -6.37 16.31
N VAL A 18 -3.48 -6.03 15.28
CA VAL A 18 -3.14 -6.24 13.87
C VAL A 18 -3.54 -5.03 13.03
N PRO A 19 -2.72 -4.62 12.04
CA PRO A 19 -3.08 -3.52 11.15
C PRO A 19 -4.39 -3.81 10.43
N PRO A 20 -5.32 -2.84 10.37
CA PRO A 20 -6.57 -3.02 9.65
C PRO A 20 -6.31 -3.20 8.15
N ARG A 21 -7.20 -3.92 7.46
CA ARG A 21 -7.13 -4.09 5.99
C ARG A 21 -7.60 -2.88 5.20
N VAL A 22 -7.98 -1.80 5.87
CA VAL A 22 -8.40 -0.54 5.24
C VAL A 22 -7.25 0.03 4.44
N ILE A 23 -7.53 0.43 3.20
CA ILE A 23 -6.60 1.19 2.37
C ILE A 23 -6.89 2.68 2.60
N THR A 24 -5.93 3.37 3.19
CA THR A 24 -6.01 4.82 3.38
C THR A 24 -5.65 5.55 2.08
N THR A 25 -5.94 6.85 2.02
CA THR A 25 -5.47 7.70 0.91
C THR A 25 -3.95 7.64 0.74
N LYS A 26 -3.20 7.57 1.85
CA LYS A 26 -1.74 7.46 1.81
C LYS A 26 -1.29 6.14 1.19
N ASP A 27 -1.94 5.04 1.54
CA ASP A 27 -1.64 3.73 0.97
C ASP A 27 -1.96 3.70 -0.54
N LEU A 28 -3.10 4.29 -0.96
CA LEU A 28 -3.45 4.43 -2.37
C LEU A 28 -2.41 5.22 -3.16
N LEU A 29 -1.88 6.31 -2.60
CA LEU A 29 -0.85 7.11 -3.26
C LEU A 29 0.45 6.30 -3.45
N TYR A 30 0.89 5.58 -2.43
CA TYR A 30 2.08 4.71 -2.56
C TYR A 30 1.87 3.56 -3.54
N LEU A 31 0.70 2.91 -3.53
CA LEU A 31 0.36 1.87 -4.49
C LEU A 31 0.34 2.42 -5.92
N LYS A 32 -0.22 3.62 -6.13
CA LYS A 32 -0.23 4.29 -7.43
C LYS A 32 1.19 4.57 -7.94
N ASP A 33 2.06 5.10 -7.08
CA ASP A 33 3.45 5.39 -7.45
C ASP A 33 4.20 4.10 -7.81
N ALA A 34 4.10 3.06 -6.97
CA ALA A 34 4.72 1.77 -7.22
C ALA A 34 4.23 1.12 -8.52
N LEU A 35 2.91 1.11 -8.76
CA LEU A 35 2.33 0.62 -10.02
C LEU A 35 2.87 1.38 -11.23
N SER A 36 3.02 2.71 -11.12
CA SER A 36 3.56 3.54 -12.20
C SER A 36 5.03 3.23 -12.50
N TRP A 37 5.82 2.95 -11.45
CA TRP A 37 7.22 2.54 -11.58
C TRP A 37 7.34 1.17 -12.24
N GLU A 38 6.60 0.17 -11.77
CA GLU A 38 6.63 -1.19 -12.31
C GLU A 38 6.17 -1.21 -13.79
N LEU A 39 5.10 -0.48 -14.11
CA LEU A 39 4.60 -0.35 -15.49
C LEU A 39 5.64 0.23 -16.44
N SER A 40 6.32 1.29 -15.99
CA SER A 40 7.37 1.93 -16.78
C SER A 40 8.58 1.02 -16.93
N ALA A 41 8.94 0.30 -15.86
CA ALA A 41 10.08 -0.60 -15.84
C ALA A 41 9.92 -1.74 -16.85
N PHE A 42 8.86 -2.55 -16.76
CA PHE A 42 8.73 -3.71 -17.65
C PHE A 42 8.59 -3.32 -19.12
N LYS A 43 7.93 -2.19 -19.43
CA LYS A 43 7.86 -1.66 -20.80
C LYS A 43 9.22 -1.28 -21.35
N LYS A 44 10.04 -0.60 -20.55
CA LYS A 44 11.40 -0.19 -20.95
C LYS A 44 12.32 -1.40 -21.12
N PHE A 45 12.27 -2.36 -20.19
CA PHE A 45 13.07 -3.58 -20.32
C PHE A 45 12.70 -4.39 -21.55
N HIS A 46 11.39 -4.54 -21.84
CA HIS A 46 10.95 -5.19 -23.06
C HIS A 46 11.42 -4.45 -24.32
N PHE A 47 11.29 -3.12 -24.34
CA PHE A 47 11.76 -2.29 -25.46
C PHE A 47 13.28 -2.42 -25.69
N PHE A 48 14.09 -2.43 -24.63
CA PHE A 48 15.54 -2.60 -24.76
C PHE A 48 15.95 -4.03 -25.10
N ALA A 49 15.22 -5.05 -24.64
CA ALA A 49 15.47 -6.44 -25.02
C ALA A 49 15.32 -6.66 -26.53
N GLN A 50 14.40 -5.94 -27.18
CA GLN A 50 14.23 -5.96 -28.64
C GLN A 50 15.40 -5.31 -29.40
N GLN A 51 16.13 -4.39 -28.77
CA GLN A 51 17.28 -3.70 -29.36
C GLN A 51 18.62 -4.37 -29.02
N ALA A 52 18.63 -5.28 -28.04
CA ALA A 52 19.85 -5.94 -27.59
C ALA A 52 20.34 -6.95 -28.64
N THR A 53 21.57 -6.76 -29.10
CA THR A 53 22.25 -7.68 -30.03
C THR A 53 22.96 -8.81 -29.30
N ASN A 54 23.48 -8.56 -28.10
CA ASN A 54 24.10 -9.59 -27.28
C ASN A 54 23.01 -10.50 -26.65
N PRO A 55 23.04 -11.83 -26.88
CA PRO A 55 22.01 -12.75 -26.37
C PRO A 55 21.90 -12.77 -24.84
N GLN A 56 23.01 -12.65 -24.12
CA GLN A 56 23.02 -12.64 -22.65
C GLN A 56 22.36 -11.38 -22.11
N VAL A 57 22.62 -10.23 -22.75
CA VAL A 57 21.98 -8.95 -22.39
C VAL A 57 20.48 -9.01 -22.65
N LYS A 58 20.06 -9.53 -23.81
CA LYS A 58 18.63 -9.72 -24.12
C LYS A 58 17.94 -10.59 -23.07
N GLN A 59 18.53 -11.73 -22.73
CA GLN A 59 17.96 -12.64 -21.73
C GLN A 59 17.87 -11.99 -20.34
N ALA A 60 18.88 -11.21 -19.94
CA ALA A 60 18.85 -10.48 -18.68
C ALA A 60 17.73 -9.41 -18.66
N LEU A 61 17.57 -8.65 -19.74
CA LEU A 61 16.51 -7.65 -19.89
C LEU A 61 15.12 -8.30 -19.85
N ASP A 62 14.92 -9.41 -20.57
CA ASP A 62 13.66 -10.16 -20.57
C ASP A 62 13.32 -10.68 -19.17
N LYS A 63 14.32 -11.26 -18.46
CA LYS A 63 14.13 -11.78 -17.10
C LYS A 63 13.71 -10.68 -16.13
N VAL A 64 14.37 -9.51 -16.17
CA VAL A 64 14.06 -8.38 -15.29
C VAL A 64 12.72 -7.74 -15.67
N GLY A 65 12.42 -7.62 -16.97
CA GLY A 65 11.11 -7.15 -17.45
C GLY A 65 9.96 -8.02 -16.93
N GLN A 66 10.08 -9.35 -17.02
CA GLN A 66 9.09 -10.28 -16.48
C GLN A 66 8.95 -10.21 -14.96
N MET A 67 10.04 -9.93 -14.24
CA MET A 67 9.99 -9.72 -12.79
C MET A 67 9.15 -8.48 -12.44
N HIS A 68 9.40 -7.35 -13.10
CA HIS A 68 8.62 -6.12 -12.89
C HIS A 68 7.14 -6.28 -13.28
N GLN A 69 6.85 -7.03 -14.35
CA GLN A 69 5.47 -7.37 -14.69
C GLN A 69 4.78 -8.16 -13.57
N ARG A 70 5.43 -9.20 -13.03
CA ARG A 70 4.89 -9.98 -11.90
C ARG A 70 4.69 -9.12 -10.65
N HIS A 71 5.57 -8.16 -10.39
CA HIS A 71 5.40 -7.21 -9.29
C HIS A 71 4.20 -6.29 -9.49
N TYR A 72 4.00 -5.77 -10.71
CA TYR A 72 2.82 -4.98 -11.07
C TYR A 72 1.53 -5.77 -10.82
N GLU A 73 1.45 -7.01 -11.31
CA GLU A 73 0.31 -7.91 -11.10
C GLU A 73 0.06 -8.19 -9.61
N LYS A 74 1.12 -8.40 -8.84
CA LYS A 74 1.02 -8.57 -7.38
C LYS A 74 0.47 -7.30 -6.71
N LEU A 75 0.93 -6.12 -7.09
CA LEU A 75 0.45 -4.85 -6.53
C LEU A 75 -1.04 -4.63 -6.81
N LEU A 76 -1.55 -5.03 -7.99
CA LEU A 76 -2.98 -4.97 -8.30
C LEU A 76 -3.83 -5.79 -7.32
N THR A 77 -3.33 -6.90 -6.80
CA THR A 77 -4.07 -7.71 -5.81
C THR A 77 -4.36 -6.95 -4.52
N HIS A 78 -3.51 -5.97 -4.16
CA HIS A 78 -3.74 -5.13 -2.98
C HIS A 78 -4.88 -4.13 -3.17
N LEU A 79 -5.32 -3.89 -4.42
CA LEU A 79 -6.48 -3.04 -4.71
C LEU A 79 -7.81 -3.81 -4.66
N GLN A 80 -7.76 -5.14 -4.51
CA GLN A 80 -8.94 -5.99 -4.40
C GLN A 80 -9.48 -6.01 -2.96
N VAL A 81 -9.86 -4.84 -2.44
CA VAL A 81 -10.42 -4.66 -1.10
C VAL A 81 -11.72 -3.88 -1.21
N ASP A 82 -12.80 -4.40 -0.65
CA ASP A 82 -13.98 -3.59 -0.35
C ASP A 82 -13.65 -2.68 0.85
N ASN A 83 -13.18 -1.47 0.54
CA ASN A 83 -12.73 -0.54 1.56
C ASN A 83 -13.87 -0.05 2.46
N ASN A 84 -15.11 -0.03 1.96
CA ASN A 84 -16.29 0.32 2.75
C ASN A 84 -16.57 -0.76 3.81
N ALA A 85 -16.54 -2.03 3.40
CA ALA A 85 -16.68 -3.15 4.33
C ALA A 85 -15.51 -3.20 5.33
N ALA A 86 -14.27 -2.95 4.88
CA ALA A 86 -13.10 -2.91 5.75
C ALA A 86 -13.21 -1.81 6.82
N MET A 87 -13.69 -0.63 6.44
CA MET A 87 -13.94 0.50 7.36
C MET A 87 -15.06 0.19 8.35
N ALA A 88 -16.12 -0.49 7.92
CA ALA A 88 -17.25 -0.87 8.78
C ALA A 88 -16.84 -1.85 9.90
N ASN A 89 -15.85 -2.71 9.63
CA ASN A 89 -15.33 -3.70 10.57
C ASN A 89 -14.28 -3.16 11.54
N LEU A 90 -13.91 -1.88 11.47
CA LEU A 90 -13.00 -1.28 12.43
C LEU A 90 -13.62 -1.27 13.83
N PRO A 91 -12.88 -1.72 14.88
CA PRO A 91 -13.32 -1.58 16.25
C PRO A 91 -13.60 -0.10 16.55
N ARG A 92 -14.87 0.25 16.77
CA ARG A 92 -15.24 1.59 17.19
C ARG A 92 -14.87 1.74 18.66
N PRO A 93 -14.12 2.79 19.08
CA PRO A 93 -13.98 3.08 20.49
C PRO A 93 -15.40 3.25 21.06
N GLN A 94 -15.73 2.48 22.10
CA GLN A 94 -17.01 2.57 22.79
C GLN A 94 -17.29 4.04 23.09
N GLN A 95 -18.32 4.61 22.45
CA GLN A 95 -18.90 5.86 22.89
C GLN A 95 -19.40 5.60 24.30
N ALA A 96 -18.71 6.17 25.29
CA ALA A 96 -19.12 6.14 26.68
C ALA A 96 -20.56 6.63 26.76
N SER A 97 -21.48 5.70 27.04
CA SER A 97 -22.88 5.99 27.28
C SER A 97 -22.96 6.92 28.50
N GLN A 98 -23.50 8.12 28.30
CA GLN A 98 -24.12 8.92 29.36
C GLN A 98 -25.57 9.14 28.97
#